data_AF-A0AB34TZI5-F1
#
_entry.id   AF-A0AB34TZI5-F1
#
_cell.length_a   1.000
_cell.length_b   1.000
_cell.length_c   1.000
_cell.angle_alpha   90.00
_cell.angle_beta   90.00
_cell.angle_gamma   90.00
#
_symmetry.space_group_name_H-M   'P 1'
#
loop_
_entity.id
_entity.type
_entity.pdbx_description
1 polymer ?
#
loop_
_entity_poly.entity_id
_entity_poly.type
_entity_poly.pdbx_seq_one_letter_code
_entity_poly.pdbx_strand_id
1 'polypeptide(L)'
;MIEKTPGLRERHKQNTRAELSNFGLGLFLKQGFANTTIEQIVEPLGIARRTFFRYFKSKEELVFTWHEDKTVELVQELKARPAKESPLDTVCETLATTLKRYDANREMAFALVRLLKETPALLAKECEKRMDRELALAAALVEREGKRTLSPLKARIIVGAVTTAWTAALDEWYEGGGKADLRPIMAKAFSMVREL
;
A
#
# COMPACT_ATOMS: atom_id res chain seq x y z
N MET A 1 -25.30 1.37 -14.45
CA MET A 1 -24.49 2.16 -13.49
C MET A 1 -23.83 3.27 -14.28
N ILE A 2 -24.17 4.53 -14.01
CA ILE A 2 -23.54 5.67 -14.69
C ILE A 2 -22.21 5.93 -13.98
N GLU A 3 -21.09 5.59 -14.61
CA GLU A 3 -19.77 6.04 -14.18
C GLU A 3 -19.77 7.57 -14.17
N LYS A 4 -19.60 8.15 -12.99
CA LYS A 4 -19.55 9.60 -12.80
C LYS A 4 -18.17 10.05 -13.28
N THR A 5 -18.05 10.41 -14.55
CA THR A 5 -16.83 11.01 -15.11
C THR A 5 -16.39 12.16 -14.18
N PRO A 6 -15.19 12.11 -13.57
CA PRO A 6 -14.77 13.13 -12.64
C PRO A 6 -14.73 14.47 -13.38
N GLY A 7 -15.43 15.47 -12.84
CA GLY A 7 -15.44 16.81 -13.40
C GLY A 7 -14.03 17.39 -13.50
N LEU A 8 -13.81 18.35 -14.40
CA LEU A 8 -12.51 19.00 -14.65
C LEU A 8 -11.78 19.42 -13.35
N ARG A 9 -12.53 19.85 -12.33
CA ARG A 9 -12.02 20.21 -11.00
C ARG A 9 -11.43 19.02 -10.23
N GLU A 10 -12.09 17.87 -10.24
CA GLU A 10 -11.58 16.66 -9.56
C GLU A 10 -10.38 16.07 -10.31
N ARG A 11 -10.38 16.08 -11.64
CA ARG A 11 -9.21 15.70 -12.45
C ARG A 11 -8.01 16.60 -12.16
N HIS A 12 -8.21 17.91 -12.17
CA HIS A 12 -7.14 18.85 -11.86
C HIS A 12 -6.61 18.65 -10.42
N LYS A 13 -7.52 18.41 -9.46
CA LYS A 13 -7.14 18.09 -8.07
C LYS A 13 -6.30 16.81 -7.97
N GLN A 14 -6.69 15.73 -8.66
CA GLN A 14 -5.92 14.48 -8.66
C GLN A 14 -4.56 14.65 -9.34
N ASN A 15 -4.50 15.38 -10.46
CA ASN A 15 -3.24 15.64 -11.18
C ASN A 15 -2.25 16.41 -10.30
N THR A 16 -2.68 17.51 -9.67
CA THR A 16 -1.82 18.28 -8.75
C THR A 16 -1.36 17.44 -7.56
N ARG A 17 -2.24 16.57 -7.03
CA ARG A 17 -1.88 15.66 -5.92
C ARG A 17 -0.78 14.68 -6.35
N ALA A 18 -0.93 14.05 -7.53
CA ALA A 18 0.05 13.11 -8.06
C ALA A 18 1.40 13.78 -8.38
N GLU A 19 1.37 14.99 -8.93
CA GLU A 19 2.57 15.76 -9.25
C GLU A 19 3.38 16.12 -8.00
N LEU A 20 2.71 16.65 -6.97
CA LEU A 20 3.32 16.95 -5.67
C LEU A 20 3.96 15.70 -5.04
N SER A 21 3.27 14.57 -5.09
CA SER A 21 3.79 13.31 -4.56
C SER A 21 4.98 12.79 -5.36
N ASN A 22 4.88 12.70 -6.69
CA ASN A 22 5.98 12.20 -7.51
C ASN A 22 7.24 13.03 -7.34
N PHE A 23 7.10 14.36 -7.31
CA PHE A 23 8.22 15.27 -7.12
C PHE A 23 8.80 15.16 -5.71
N GLY A 24 7.95 15.17 -4.67
CA GLY A 24 8.38 15.04 -3.27
C GLY A 24 9.08 13.72 -2.98
N LEU A 25 8.54 12.61 -3.50
CA LEU A 25 9.19 11.30 -3.41
C LEU A 25 10.56 11.31 -4.08
N GLY A 26 10.68 11.90 -5.27
CA GLY A 26 11.96 12.07 -5.95
C GLY A 26 12.99 12.86 -5.13
N LEU A 27 12.57 13.90 -4.40
CA LEU A 27 13.45 14.63 -3.47
C LEU A 27 13.83 13.78 -2.25
N PHE A 28 12.89 13.03 -1.68
CA PHE A 28 13.20 12.12 -0.58
C PHE A 28 14.29 11.10 -0.96
N LEU A 29 14.27 10.61 -2.21
CA LEU A 29 15.30 9.72 -2.73
C LEU A 29 16.66 10.41 -2.87
N LYS A 30 16.68 11.65 -3.40
CA LYS A 30 17.92 12.34 -3.77
C LYS A 30 18.69 12.89 -2.57
N GLN A 31 17.99 13.45 -1.59
CA GLN A 31 18.61 14.20 -0.48
C GLN A 31 18.15 13.72 0.91
N GLY A 32 17.25 12.74 0.96
CA GLY A 32 16.69 12.21 2.20
C GLY A 32 15.42 12.92 2.65
N PHE A 33 14.55 12.18 3.33
CA PHE A 33 13.26 12.69 3.82
C PHE A 33 13.42 13.81 4.85
N ALA A 34 14.30 13.64 5.84
CA ALA A 34 14.53 14.63 6.89
C ALA A 34 15.01 15.97 6.33
N ASN A 35 15.89 15.93 5.32
CA ASN A 35 16.48 17.11 4.68
C ASN A 35 15.58 17.79 3.64
N THR A 36 14.42 17.20 3.30
CA THR A 36 13.50 17.75 2.31
C THR A 36 12.43 18.61 2.98
N THR A 37 12.34 19.88 2.59
CA THR A 37 11.30 20.81 3.07
C THR A 37 10.08 20.84 2.14
N ILE A 38 8.94 21.33 2.63
CA ILE A 38 7.75 21.49 1.78
C ILE A 38 8.02 22.55 0.70
N GLU A 39 8.78 23.59 1.01
CA GLU A 39 9.20 24.66 0.09
C GLU A 39 9.95 24.08 -1.11
N GLN A 40 10.94 23.22 -0.86
CA GLN A 40 11.71 22.55 -1.92
C GLN A 40 10.83 21.69 -2.84
N ILE A 41 9.70 21.18 -2.34
CA ILE A 41 8.75 20.38 -3.12
C ILE A 41 7.87 21.28 -4.00
N VAL A 42 7.39 22.40 -3.45
CA VAL A 42 6.33 23.20 -4.08
C VAL A 42 6.86 24.30 -5.00
N GLU A 43 8.01 24.89 -4.70
CA GLU A 43 8.61 25.99 -5.48
C GLU A 43 8.89 25.58 -6.93
N PRO A 44 9.51 24.42 -7.23
CA PRO A 44 9.80 24.01 -8.61
C PRO A 44 8.53 23.72 -9.43
N LEU A 45 7.42 23.44 -8.76
CA LEU A 45 6.12 23.19 -9.38
C LEU A 45 5.27 24.45 -9.53
N GLY A 46 5.77 25.61 -9.08
CA GLY A 46 4.98 26.86 -9.05
C GLY A 46 3.77 26.78 -8.11
N ILE A 47 3.81 25.88 -7.13
CA ILE A 47 2.70 25.65 -6.19
C ILE A 47 2.97 26.44 -4.90
N ALA A 48 1.97 27.18 -4.42
CA ALA A 48 2.09 27.85 -3.12
C ALA A 48 2.06 26.84 -1.96
N ARG A 49 2.80 27.09 -0.87
CA ARG A 49 2.77 26.24 0.35
C ARG A 49 1.36 26.02 0.91
N ARG A 50 0.50 27.05 0.90
CA ARG A 50 -0.90 26.91 1.31
C ARG A 50 -1.67 25.91 0.42
N THR A 51 -1.32 25.85 -0.87
CA THR A 51 -1.90 24.89 -1.81
C THR A 51 -1.44 23.47 -1.48
N PHE A 52 -0.19 23.23 -1.09
CA PHE A 52 0.25 21.93 -0.59
C PHE A 52 -0.63 21.43 0.56
N PHE A 53 -0.86 22.28 1.56
CA PHE A 53 -1.68 21.93 2.73
C PHE A 53 -3.17 21.71 2.41
N ARG A 54 -3.63 22.09 1.22
CA ARG A 54 -4.96 21.74 0.71
C ARG A 54 -5.05 20.26 0.28
N TYR A 55 -3.92 19.65 -0.09
CA TYR A 55 -3.84 18.25 -0.52
C TYR A 55 -3.29 17.34 0.57
N PHE A 56 -2.31 17.82 1.34
CA PHE A 56 -1.54 17.00 2.27
C PHE A 56 -1.39 17.72 3.61
N LYS A 57 -1.69 17.04 4.72
CA LYS A 57 -1.51 17.62 6.06
C LYS A 57 -0.03 17.78 6.42
N SER A 58 0.83 16.99 5.79
CA SER A 58 2.28 17.02 6.01
C SER A 58 3.03 16.35 4.85
N LYS A 59 4.37 16.46 4.82
CA LYS A 59 5.20 15.84 3.76
C LYS A 59 5.21 14.30 3.84
N GLU A 60 4.96 13.76 5.02
CA GLU A 60 4.76 12.33 5.29
C GLU A 60 3.61 11.74 4.45
N GLU A 61 2.55 12.51 4.20
CA GLU A 61 1.40 12.04 3.44
C GLU A 61 1.73 11.74 1.96
N LEU A 62 2.82 12.30 1.44
CA LEU A 62 3.32 12.02 0.09
C LEU A 62 3.82 10.58 -0.06
N VAL A 63 4.36 9.98 1.01
CA VAL A 63 4.81 8.57 1.04
C VAL A 63 3.62 7.65 0.79
N PHE A 64 2.48 8.00 1.38
CA PHE A 64 1.30 7.19 1.32
C PHE A 64 0.52 7.31 0.01
N THR A 65 0.86 8.20 -0.92
CA THR A 65 0.20 8.20 -2.24
C THR A 65 0.80 7.17 -3.19
N TRP A 66 2.04 6.75 -2.98
CA TRP A 66 2.56 5.57 -3.69
C TRP A 66 1.84 4.30 -3.20
N HIS A 67 1.60 4.26 -1.89
CA HIS A 67 0.78 3.27 -1.22
C HIS A 67 -0.73 3.55 -1.27
N GLU A 68 -1.20 4.59 -2.01
CA GLU A 68 -2.52 5.21 -1.80
C GLU A 68 -3.52 4.14 -1.48
N ASP A 69 -4.09 4.18 -0.27
CA ASP A 69 -4.68 3.01 0.35
C ASP A 69 -5.76 2.43 -0.57
N LYS A 70 -5.36 1.39 -1.30
CA LYS A 70 -6.17 0.75 -2.32
C LYS A 70 -7.01 -0.35 -1.70
N THR A 71 -7.30 -0.25 -0.41
CA THR A 71 -8.20 -1.18 0.30
C THR A 71 -9.48 -1.41 -0.50
N VAL A 72 -10.06 -0.37 -1.11
CA VAL A 72 -11.23 -0.53 -1.98
C VAL A 72 -10.94 -1.45 -3.17
N GLU A 73 -9.85 -1.20 -3.93
CA GLU A 73 -9.49 -2.05 -5.07
C GLU A 73 -9.14 -3.48 -4.62
N LEU A 74 -8.41 -3.65 -3.52
CA LEU A 74 -8.06 -4.97 -2.97
C LEU A 74 -9.30 -5.74 -2.50
N VAL A 75 -10.28 -5.07 -1.91
CA VAL A 75 -11.57 -5.67 -1.56
C VAL A 75 -12.33 -6.10 -2.81
N GLN A 76 -12.33 -5.29 -3.88
CA GLN A 76 -12.97 -5.69 -5.14
C GLN A 76 -12.25 -6.86 -5.80
N GLU A 77 -10.91 -6.84 -5.84
CA GLU A 77 -10.10 -7.94 -6.34
C GLU A 77 -10.40 -9.24 -5.58
N LEU A 78 -10.39 -9.19 -4.25
CA LEU A 78 -10.71 -10.33 -3.39
C LEU A 78 -12.09 -10.92 -3.69
N LYS A 79 -13.10 -10.07 -3.83
CA LYS A 79 -14.47 -10.48 -4.16
C LYS A 79 -14.60 -11.08 -5.56
N ALA A 80 -13.78 -10.62 -6.50
CA ALA A 80 -13.78 -11.09 -7.89
C ALA A 80 -12.99 -12.41 -8.10
N ARG A 81 -12.21 -12.87 -7.11
CA ARG A 81 -11.42 -14.10 -7.22
C ARG A 81 -12.28 -15.35 -7.48
N PRO A 82 -11.83 -16.30 -8.33
CA PRO A 82 -12.55 -17.53 -8.65
C PRO A 82 -13.04 -18.32 -7.42
N ALA A 83 -14.31 -18.73 -7.39
CA ALA A 83 -14.93 -19.41 -6.24
C ALA A 83 -14.29 -20.76 -5.85
N LYS A 84 -13.46 -21.35 -6.73
CA LYS A 84 -12.73 -22.60 -6.47
C LYS A 84 -11.50 -22.42 -5.57
N GLU A 85 -11.06 -21.18 -5.34
CA GLU A 85 -9.89 -20.89 -4.51
C GLU A 85 -10.22 -21.02 -3.03
N SER A 86 -9.31 -21.62 -2.27
CA SER A 86 -9.42 -21.64 -0.82
C SER A 86 -9.43 -20.21 -0.27
N PRO A 87 -10.04 -19.96 0.92
CA PRO A 87 -10.01 -18.63 1.54
C PRO A 87 -8.58 -18.11 1.77
N LEU A 88 -7.62 -18.99 2.04
CA LEU A 88 -6.22 -18.63 2.21
C LEU A 88 -5.58 -18.20 0.88
N ASP A 89 -5.72 -19.02 -0.16
CA ASP A 89 -5.16 -18.70 -1.48
C ASP A 89 -5.78 -17.42 -2.06
N THR A 90 -7.08 -17.22 -1.83
CA THR A 90 -7.78 -16.00 -2.22
C THR A 90 -7.10 -14.76 -1.65
N VAL A 91 -6.72 -14.77 -0.36
CA VAL A 91 -6.04 -13.64 0.28
C VAL A 91 -4.59 -13.51 -0.21
N CYS A 92 -3.84 -14.62 -0.29
CA CYS A 92 -2.46 -14.63 -0.82
C CYS A 92 -2.39 -14.02 -2.22
N GLU A 93 -3.25 -14.47 -3.12
CA GLU A 93 -3.29 -14.03 -4.51
C GLU A 93 -3.77 -12.58 -4.65
N THR A 94 -4.75 -12.17 -3.84
CA THR A 94 -5.19 -10.77 -3.78
C THR A 94 -4.04 -9.86 -3.36
N LEU A 95 -3.32 -10.19 -2.28
CA LEU A 95 -2.21 -9.36 -1.81
C LEU A 95 -1.01 -9.42 -2.76
N ALA A 96 -0.76 -10.54 -3.43
CA ALA A 96 0.28 -10.67 -4.45
C ALA A 96 0.10 -9.68 -5.61
N THR A 97 -1.13 -9.24 -5.93
CA THR A 97 -1.36 -8.22 -6.97
C THR A 97 -0.65 -6.90 -6.68
N THR A 98 -0.35 -6.61 -5.41
CA THR A 98 0.35 -5.39 -5.01
C THR A 98 1.83 -5.40 -5.39
N LEU A 99 2.43 -6.58 -5.63
CA LEU A 99 3.83 -6.73 -6.07
C LEU A 99 4.10 -5.97 -7.37
N LYS A 100 3.11 -5.85 -8.26
CA LYS A 100 3.23 -5.09 -9.53
C LYS A 100 3.78 -3.68 -9.33
N ARG A 101 3.50 -3.03 -8.18
CA ARG A 101 4.01 -1.68 -7.87
C ARG A 101 5.46 -1.69 -7.42
N TYR A 102 5.87 -2.70 -6.67
CA TYR A 102 7.25 -2.91 -6.26
C TYR A 102 8.12 -3.19 -7.48
N ASP A 103 7.57 -3.92 -8.45
CA ASP A 103 8.24 -4.24 -9.71
C ASP A 103 8.37 -3.03 -10.65
N ALA A 104 7.35 -2.16 -10.71
CA ALA A 104 7.31 -1.05 -11.64
C ALA A 104 8.43 -0.02 -11.39
N ASN A 105 8.84 0.18 -10.14
CA ASN A 105 9.99 1.00 -9.80
C ASN A 105 10.62 0.50 -8.49
N ARG A 106 11.59 -0.42 -8.63
CA ARG A 106 12.23 -1.08 -7.50
C ARG A 106 13.02 -0.13 -6.60
N GLU A 107 13.74 0.83 -7.17
CA GLU A 107 14.50 1.81 -6.40
C GLU A 107 13.58 2.67 -5.53
N MET A 108 12.49 3.16 -6.13
CA MET A 108 11.45 3.90 -5.39
C MET A 108 10.80 3.03 -4.32
N ALA A 109 10.44 1.79 -4.64
CA ALA A 109 9.82 0.87 -3.70
C ALA A 109 10.74 0.60 -2.49
N PHE A 110 12.02 0.35 -2.73
CA PHE A 110 12.98 0.10 -1.66
C PHE A 110 13.14 1.32 -0.76
N ALA A 111 13.27 2.50 -1.35
CA ALA A 111 13.43 3.72 -0.58
C ALA A 111 12.16 4.13 0.19
N LEU A 112 10.97 3.79 -0.30
CA LEU A 112 9.72 3.97 0.45
C LEU A 112 9.65 3.02 1.65
N VAL A 113 10.00 1.75 1.46
CA VAL A 113 10.10 0.78 2.57
C VAL A 113 11.14 1.26 3.60
N ARG A 114 12.30 1.73 3.14
CA ARG A 114 13.32 2.35 4.00
C ARG A 114 12.75 3.52 4.79
N LEU A 115 12.08 4.43 4.11
CA LEU A 115 11.51 5.62 4.72
C LEU A 115 10.46 5.28 5.78
N LEU A 116 9.57 4.32 5.51
CA LEU A 116 8.59 3.81 6.48
C LEU A 116 9.29 3.22 7.71
N LYS A 117 10.35 2.43 7.52
CA LYS A 117 11.10 1.76 8.61
C LYS A 117 11.94 2.72 9.45
N GLU A 118 12.56 3.72 8.84
CA GLU A 118 13.45 4.67 9.51
C GLU A 118 12.70 5.85 10.17
N THR A 119 11.39 6.01 9.90
CA THR A 119 10.59 7.14 10.41
C THR A 119 9.43 6.65 11.29
N PRO A 120 9.52 6.77 12.63
CA PRO A 120 8.51 6.23 13.55
C PRO A 120 7.08 6.72 13.29
N ALA A 121 6.91 8.00 12.96
CA ALA A 121 5.58 8.58 12.68
C ALA A 121 4.94 7.97 11.40
N LEU A 122 5.75 7.66 10.39
CA LEU A 122 5.29 6.99 9.18
C LEU A 122 4.94 5.52 9.46
N LEU A 123 5.78 4.83 10.23
CA LEU A 123 5.50 3.45 10.63
C LEU A 123 4.19 3.34 11.42
N ALA A 124 3.96 4.24 12.38
CA ALA A 124 2.72 4.28 13.16
C ALA A 124 1.49 4.45 12.26
N LYS A 125 1.57 5.36 11.27
CA LYS A 125 0.47 5.61 10.33
C LYS A 125 0.24 4.44 9.37
N GLU A 126 1.30 3.75 8.94
CA GLU A 126 1.17 2.54 8.12
C GLU A 126 0.52 1.40 8.93
N CYS A 127 0.89 1.22 10.20
CA CYS A 127 0.26 0.23 11.07
C CYS A 127 -1.25 0.49 11.23
N GLU A 128 -1.66 1.75 11.46
CA GLU A 128 -3.07 2.14 11.52
C GLU A 128 -3.82 1.77 10.23
N LYS A 129 -3.30 2.16 9.07
CA LYS A 129 -3.90 1.85 7.76
C LYS A 129 -3.94 0.36 7.48
N ARG A 130 -2.90 -0.38 7.85
CA ARG A 130 -2.85 -1.83 7.70
C ARG A 130 -3.95 -2.50 8.52
N MET A 131 -4.17 -2.07 9.75
CA MET A 131 -5.25 -2.61 10.60
C MET A 131 -6.63 -2.39 9.96
N ASP A 132 -6.89 -1.18 9.43
CA ASP A 132 -8.14 -0.87 8.72
C ASP A 132 -8.31 -1.76 7.47
N ARG A 133 -7.25 -1.92 6.68
CA ARG A 133 -7.24 -2.78 5.49
C ARG A 133 -7.52 -4.24 5.84
N GLU A 134 -6.87 -4.77 6.87
CA GLU A 134 -7.09 -6.15 7.31
C GLU A 134 -8.54 -6.38 7.76
N LEU A 135 -9.16 -5.41 8.43
CA LEU A 135 -10.57 -5.50 8.84
C LEU A 135 -11.49 -5.52 7.62
N ALA A 136 -11.25 -4.64 6.65
CA ALA A 136 -12.01 -4.58 5.41
C ALA A 136 -11.87 -5.88 4.57
N LEU A 137 -10.66 -6.41 4.45
CA LEU A 137 -10.41 -7.66 3.71
C LEU A 137 -11.05 -8.87 4.41
N ALA A 138 -10.99 -8.94 5.75
CA ALA A 138 -11.64 -10.03 6.48
C ALA A 138 -13.16 -9.99 6.33
N ALA A 139 -13.77 -8.79 6.37
CA ALA A 139 -15.20 -8.63 6.11
C ALA A 139 -15.56 -9.07 4.68
N ALA A 140 -14.79 -8.64 3.68
CA ALA A 140 -14.98 -9.02 2.29
C ALA A 140 -14.85 -10.54 2.07
N LEU A 141 -13.91 -11.19 2.76
CA LEU A 141 -13.72 -12.64 2.70
C LEU A 141 -14.94 -13.39 3.28
N VAL A 142 -15.48 -12.93 4.41
CA VAL A 142 -16.71 -13.51 4.99
C VAL A 142 -17.90 -13.34 4.04
N GLU A 143 -18.03 -12.18 3.39
CA GLU A 143 -19.09 -11.93 2.41
C GLU A 143 -18.98 -12.87 1.20
N ARG A 144 -17.75 -13.11 0.72
CA ARG A 144 -17.47 -14.01 -0.40
C ARG A 144 -17.79 -15.47 -0.08
N GLU A 145 -17.32 -15.98 1.05
CA GLU A 145 -17.50 -17.39 1.43
C GLU A 145 -18.89 -17.70 1.99
N GLY A 146 -19.56 -16.68 2.52
CA GLY A 146 -20.78 -16.81 3.31
C GLY A 146 -20.50 -17.18 4.77
N LYS A 147 -21.23 -16.53 5.68
CA LYS A 147 -21.06 -16.66 7.14
C LYS A 147 -21.21 -18.10 7.69
N ARG A 148 -21.92 -18.97 6.96
CA ARG A 148 -22.10 -20.39 7.32
C ARG A 148 -20.85 -21.22 6.99
N THR A 149 -20.04 -20.77 6.05
CA THR A 149 -18.84 -21.44 5.55
C THR A 149 -17.58 -20.94 6.27
N LEU A 150 -17.50 -19.61 6.49
CA LEU A 150 -16.34 -18.97 7.11
C LEU A 150 -16.77 -18.04 8.24
N SER A 151 -16.30 -18.32 9.46
CA SER A 151 -16.56 -17.45 10.61
C SER A 151 -15.72 -16.17 10.52
N PRO A 152 -16.20 -15.04 11.07
CA PRO A 152 -15.42 -13.79 11.12
C PRO A 152 -14.06 -13.95 11.80
N LEU A 153 -13.95 -14.78 12.85
CA LEU A 153 -12.69 -15.06 13.51
C LEU A 153 -11.70 -15.77 12.58
N LYS A 154 -12.14 -16.80 11.86
CA LYS A 154 -11.28 -17.52 10.92
C LYS A 154 -10.81 -16.62 9.78
N ALA A 155 -11.69 -15.76 9.26
CA ALA A 155 -11.32 -14.76 8.24
C ALA A 155 -10.26 -13.77 8.76
N ARG A 156 -10.41 -13.26 9.99
CA ARG A 156 -9.41 -12.39 10.63
C ARG A 156 -8.06 -13.07 10.80
N ILE A 157 -8.05 -14.34 11.22
CA ILE A 157 -6.81 -15.12 11.37
C ILE A 157 -6.11 -15.29 10.01
N ILE A 158 -6.86 -15.70 8.97
CA ILE A 158 -6.31 -15.89 7.62
C ILE A 158 -5.71 -14.57 7.10
N VAL A 159 -6.47 -13.48 7.14
CA VAL A 159 -6.00 -12.17 6.63
C VAL A 159 -4.80 -11.67 7.44
N GLY A 160 -4.82 -11.80 8.76
CA GLY A 160 -3.71 -11.41 9.63
C GLY A 160 -2.44 -12.23 9.38
N ALA A 161 -2.57 -13.55 9.19
CA ALA A 161 -1.45 -14.44 8.89
C ALA A 161 -0.77 -14.08 7.57
N VAL A 162 -1.54 -13.90 6.48
CA VAL A 162 -0.99 -13.50 5.18
C VAL A 162 -0.39 -12.09 5.23
N THR A 163 -1.01 -11.16 5.95
CA THR A 163 -0.48 -9.79 6.13
C THR A 163 0.82 -9.78 6.94
N THR A 164 0.95 -10.68 7.91
CA THR A 164 2.18 -10.86 8.69
C THR A 164 3.29 -11.45 7.82
N ALA A 165 2.98 -12.48 7.02
CA ALA A 165 3.94 -13.04 6.06
C ALA A 165 4.41 -11.99 5.03
N TRP A 166 3.50 -11.15 4.55
CA TRP A 166 3.84 -10.02 3.69
C TRP A 166 4.83 -9.05 4.35
N THR A 167 4.57 -8.70 5.61
CA THR A 167 5.43 -7.79 6.38
C THR A 167 6.81 -8.42 6.60
N ALA A 168 6.87 -9.69 7.01
CA ALA A 168 8.12 -10.41 7.20
C ALA A 168 8.95 -10.52 5.91
N ALA A 169 8.31 -10.75 4.76
CA ALA A 169 8.99 -10.75 3.46
C ALA A 169 9.57 -9.38 3.09
N LEU A 170 8.85 -8.29 3.39
CA LEU A 170 9.38 -6.93 3.20
C LEU A 170 10.55 -6.63 4.15
N ASP A 171 10.51 -7.16 5.37
CA ASP A 171 11.57 -7.01 6.35
C ASP A 171 12.85 -7.72 5.88
N GLU A 172 12.75 -8.98 5.46
CA GLU A 172 13.86 -9.75 4.89
C GLU A 172 14.43 -9.08 3.63
N TRP A 173 13.56 -8.60 2.73
CA TRP A 173 13.98 -7.88 1.54
C TRP A 173 14.71 -6.57 1.87
N TYR A 174 14.24 -5.85 2.89
CA TYR A 174 14.86 -4.62 3.37
C TYR A 174 16.24 -4.86 4.00
N GLU A 175 16.35 -5.86 4.87
CA GLU A 175 17.61 -6.26 5.51
C GLU A 175 18.65 -6.73 4.48
N GLY A 176 18.20 -7.38 3.40
CA GLY A 176 19.03 -7.69 2.22
C GLY A 176 19.41 -6.49 1.36
N GLY A 177 19.09 -5.27 1.78
CA GLY A 177 19.37 -4.02 1.05
C GLY A 177 18.59 -3.90 -0.26
N GLY A 178 17.47 -4.61 -0.40
CA GLY A 178 16.65 -4.60 -1.60
C GLY A 178 17.33 -5.17 -2.84
N LYS A 179 18.42 -5.95 -2.69
CA LYS A 179 19.24 -6.51 -3.78
C LYS A 179 18.68 -7.78 -4.40
N ALA A 180 17.88 -8.55 -3.65
CA ALA A 180 17.12 -9.68 -4.19
C ALA A 180 15.79 -9.21 -4.82
N ASP A 181 15.23 -10.04 -5.70
CA ASP A 181 13.85 -9.88 -6.16
C ASP A 181 12.90 -10.14 -4.97
N LEU A 182 11.89 -9.28 -4.79
CA LEU A 182 10.90 -9.40 -3.73
C LEU A 182 9.90 -10.54 -4.01
N ARG A 183 9.60 -10.86 -5.27
CA ARG A 183 8.56 -11.86 -5.59
C ARG A 183 8.88 -13.25 -5.06
N PRO A 184 10.11 -13.79 -5.23
CA PRO A 184 10.46 -15.11 -4.68
C PRO A 184 10.41 -15.14 -3.15
N ILE A 185 10.83 -14.05 -2.49
CA ILE A 185 10.76 -13.92 -1.02
C ILE A 185 9.30 -13.95 -0.58
N MET A 186 8.43 -13.19 -1.25
CA MET A 186 7.00 -13.15 -0.96
C MET A 186 6.32 -14.51 -1.19
N ALA A 187 6.64 -15.19 -2.30
CA ALA A 187 6.11 -16.51 -2.60
C ALA A 187 6.49 -17.54 -1.54
N LYS A 188 7.75 -17.49 -1.06
CA LYS A 188 8.23 -18.31 0.06
C LYS A 188 7.51 -17.99 1.36
N ALA A 189 7.32 -16.71 1.69
CA ALA A 189 6.59 -16.32 2.89
C ALA A 189 5.12 -16.80 2.86
N PHE A 190 4.46 -16.70 1.70
CA PHE A 190 3.10 -17.21 1.52
C PHE A 190 3.02 -18.74 1.54
N SER A 191 4.05 -19.47 1.09
CA SER A 191 4.06 -20.94 1.22
C SER A 191 4.14 -21.36 2.69
N MET A 192 4.95 -20.68 3.50
CA MET A 192 5.05 -20.96 4.94
C MET A 192 3.72 -20.79 5.67
N VAL A 193 2.87 -19.83 5.29
CA VAL A 193 1.52 -19.68 5.88
C VAL A 193 0.63 -20.88 5.58
N ARG A 194 0.80 -21.54 4.43
CA ARG A 194 0.02 -22.74 4.04
C ARG A 194 0.42 -23.99 4.81
N GLU A 195 1.58 -23.98 5.45
CA GLU A 195 2.12 -25.10 6.23
C GLU A 195 1.70 -25.06 7.71
N LEU A 196 1.06 -23.96 8.16
CA LEU A 196 0.53 -23.77 9.51
C LEU A 196 -0.83 -24.46 9.71
#